data_AF-A0A0L0UNE5-F1
#
_entry.id   AF-A0A0L0UNE5-F1
#
_cell.length_a   1.000
_cell.length_b   1.000
_cell.length_c   1.000
_cell.angle_alpha   90.00
_cell.angle_beta   90.00
_cell.angle_gamma   90.00
#
_symmetry.space_group_name_H-M   'P 1'
#
loop_
_entity.id
_entity.type
_entity.pdbx_description
1 polymer ?
#
loop_
_entity_poly.entity_id
_entity_poly.type
_entity_poly.pdbx_seq_one_letter_code
_entity_poly.pdbx_strand_id
1 'polypeptide(L)'
;MSNDNGEHPSNTAKDPPAHLTVTLEPGSMSSSNQKTSAPRLPVLNPPGPNTNYLDWEMVVEAYFRHVKVKHVLDTSDIKLRKATWSDDNDLICATILQIIDPANNRYVRPFRTDGRGMWIALAEAHQDTSTGGKVYWIRKLLIARMEGDNIDSHIDTMAKYHERLNALVTPEKPLTPDDVHTAALLGSIPKDWVACVSNLMNQEGIKTATIVSALKNESIRRQSQGDIISVSSTATKPPAKSGNPNNPPKKKFCTMCNLDTHDLNSCHNTRRLIEEHKPTVRTLRVEGSTRSFR
;
A
#
# COMPACT_ATOMS: atom_id res chain seq x y z
N MET A 1 -62.33 1.71 15.17
CA MET A 1 -62.09 2.47 16.41
C MET A 1 -60.73 2.02 16.91
N SER A 2 -59.68 2.76 16.53
CA SER A 2 -58.95 3.69 17.41
C SER A 2 -57.82 2.94 18.13
N ASN A 3 -56.56 3.12 17.73
CA ASN A 3 -55.55 4.04 18.32
C ASN A 3 -55.13 3.59 19.73
N ASP A 4 -53.89 3.71 20.21
CA ASP A 4 -52.59 4.19 19.73
C ASP A 4 -51.61 3.90 20.90
N ASN A 5 -50.33 4.04 20.60
CA ASN A 5 -49.09 3.76 21.32
C ASN A 5 -48.93 4.34 22.74
N GLY A 6 -47.90 3.81 23.43
CA GLY A 6 -47.33 4.43 24.63
C GLY A 6 -46.09 3.72 25.18
N GLU A 7 -45.03 3.61 24.39
CA GLU A 7 -43.70 3.17 24.83
C GLU A 7 -43.03 4.19 25.77
N HIS A 8 -42.25 3.63 26.70
CA HIS A 8 -41.46 4.33 27.73
C HIS A 8 -40.01 4.47 27.24
N PRO A 9 -39.36 5.65 27.28
CA PRO A 9 -37.92 5.72 27.01
C PRO A 9 -37.11 5.64 28.31
N SER A 10 -36.17 4.70 28.35
CA SER A 10 -35.12 4.59 29.37
C SER A 10 -33.90 5.39 28.94
N ASN A 11 -33.49 6.33 29.79
CA ASN A 11 -32.29 7.14 29.65
C ASN A 11 -31.02 6.28 29.82
N THR A 12 -30.12 6.32 28.83
CA THR A 12 -28.70 5.97 29.02
C THR A 12 -27.85 7.11 28.46
N ALA A 13 -27.36 7.98 29.35
CA ALA A 13 -26.35 8.97 29.04
C ALA A 13 -24.99 8.26 28.88
N LYS A 14 -24.38 8.39 27.70
CA LYS A 14 -22.95 8.11 27.45
C LYS A 14 -22.19 9.41 27.67
N ASP A 15 -21.22 9.40 28.56
CA ASP A 15 -20.29 10.53 28.75
C ASP A 15 -19.47 10.78 27.46
N PRO A 16 -19.27 12.05 27.05
CA PRO A 16 -18.38 12.40 25.95
C PRO A 16 -16.91 12.42 26.39
N PRO A 17 -15.94 12.19 25.47
CA PRO A 17 -14.52 12.16 25.81
C PRO A 17 -14.01 13.56 26.19
N ALA A 18 -13.15 13.60 27.20
CA ALA A 18 -12.58 14.82 27.77
C ALA A 18 -11.81 15.65 26.72
N HIS A 19 -12.31 16.85 26.43
CA HIS A 19 -11.64 17.84 25.61
C HIS A 19 -10.60 18.60 26.45
N LEU A 20 -9.31 18.38 26.18
CA LEU A 20 -8.24 19.27 26.64
C LEU A 20 -8.22 20.52 25.76
N THR A 21 -8.57 21.67 26.34
CA THR A 21 -8.41 22.98 25.71
C THR A 21 -7.15 23.61 26.29
N VAL A 22 -6.10 23.76 25.49
CA VAL A 22 -4.89 24.50 25.88
C VAL A 22 -4.85 25.78 25.07
N THR A 23 -5.08 26.91 25.73
CA THR A 23 -4.91 28.25 25.17
C THR A 23 -3.50 28.73 25.50
N LEU A 24 -2.65 28.92 24.49
CA LEU A 24 -1.37 29.61 24.62
C LEU A 24 -1.56 31.03 24.09
N GLU A 25 -1.65 32.03 24.98
CA GLU A 25 -1.55 33.44 24.60
C GLU A 25 -0.33 34.09 25.30
N PRO A 26 0.52 34.83 24.56
CA PRO A 26 1.48 35.75 25.17
C PRO A 26 0.74 37.05 25.53
N GLY A 27 0.87 37.46 26.79
CA GLY A 27 0.00 38.46 27.40
C GLY A 27 0.03 39.87 26.80
N SER A 28 -1.12 40.53 26.83
CA SER A 28 -1.29 41.92 27.28
C SER A 28 -2.79 42.25 27.46
N MET A 29 -3.08 43.21 28.34
CA MET A 29 -4.38 43.46 28.97
C MET A 29 -5.50 44.00 28.04
N SER A 30 -6.71 43.50 28.32
CA SER A 30 -8.03 44.13 28.23
C SER A 30 -8.38 44.97 27.01
N SER A 31 -9.13 44.36 26.09
CA SER A 31 -10.31 45.01 25.52
C SER A 31 -11.41 43.98 25.22
N SER A 32 -12.63 44.36 25.58
CA SER A 32 -13.96 43.75 25.35
C SER A 32 -14.02 42.38 24.64
N ASN A 33 -14.49 41.39 25.40
CA ASN A 33 -14.82 40.03 24.95
C ASN A 33 -15.89 40.04 23.85
N GLN A 34 -15.48 39.80 22.61
CA GLN A 34 -16.16 38.82 21.77
C GLN A 34 -15.22 37.63 21.64
N LYS A 35 -15.41 36.61 22.49
CA LYS A 35 -14.83 35.28 22.24
C LYS A 35 -15.47 34.74 20.97
N THR A 36 -14.94 35.13 19.82
CA THR A 36 -15.12 34.37 18.59
C THR A 36 -14.50 33.00 18.87
N SER A 37 -15.36 32.00 19.10
CA SER A 37 -14.89 30.62 19.12
C SER A 37 -14.21 30.38 17.78
N ALA A 38 -12.89 30.26 17.78
CA ALA A 38 -12.16 29.93 16.57
C ALA A 38 -12.81 28.68 15.95
N PRO A 39 -13.13 28.68 14.65
CA PRO A 39 -13.71 27.51 14.00
C PRO A 39 -12.77 26.32 14.22
N ARG A 40 -13.30 25.23 14.79
CA ARG A 40 -12.53 24.01 15.05
C ARG A 40 -12.16 23.38 13.71
N LEU A 41 -10.86 23.14 13.51
CA LEU A 41 -10.38 22.40 12.35
C LEU A 41 -10.89 20.96 12.38
N PRO A 42 -11.17 20.36 11.21
CA PRO A 42 -11.62 18.98 11.13
C PRO A 42 -10.54 18.02 11.60
N VAL A 43 -10.94 16.94 12.25
CA VAL A 43 -10.04 15.84 12.59
C VAL A 43 -9.87 14.92 11.37
N LEU A 44 -8.64 14.55 11.03
CA LEU A 44 -8.33 13.58 9.98
C LEU A 44 -8.64 12.17 10.48
N ASN A 45 -9.63 11.54 9.86
CA ASN A 45 -9.99 10.14 10.11
C ASN A 45 -8.83 9.20 9.73
N PRO A 46 -8.83 7.93 10.18
CA PRO A 46 -7.86 6.95 9.74
C PRO A 46 -7.84 6.74 8.21
N PRO A 47 -6.73 6.24 7.63
CA PRO A 47 -6.66 5.96 6.21
C PRO A 47 -7.58 4.79 5.83
N GLY A 48 -8.09 4.83 4.61
CA GLY A 48 -8.99 3.82 4.07
C GLY A 48 -10.11 4.43 3.23
N PRO A 49 -11.09 3.62 2.79
CA PRO A 49 -12.13 4.06 1.87
C PRO A 49 -12.95 5.26 2.35
N ASN A 50 -13.10 5.40 3.66
CA ASN A 50 -13.94 6.41 4.32
C ASN A 50 -13.12 7.60 4.88
N THR A 51 -11.84 7.73 4.51
CA THR A 51 -11.03 8.84 5.00
C THR A 51 -11.58 10.19 4.51
N ASN A 52 -11.58 11.22 5.34
CA ASN A 52 -11.95 12.59 4.94
C ASN A 52 -10.73 13.40 4.43
N TYR A 53 -9.64 12.75 4.03
CA TYR A 53 -8.37 13.41 3.70
C TYR A 53 -8.50 14.57 2.72
N LEU A 54 -9.26 14.44 1.62
CA LEU A 54 -9.35 15.50 0.60
C LEU A 54 -9.99 16.78 1.17
N ASP A 55 -11.08 16.63 1.92
CA ASP A 55 -11.73 17.77 2.59
C ASP A 55 -10.84 18.34 3.70
N TRP A 56 -10.21 17.45 4.48
CA TRP A 56 -9.30 17.84 5.56
C TRP A 56 -8.11 18.64 5.02
N GLU A 57 -7.46 18.15 3.97
CA GLU A 57 -6.32 18.78 3.31
C GLU A 57 -6.69 20.18 2.83
N MET A 58 -7.82 20.30 2.11
CA MET A 58 -8.33 21.59 1.63
C MET A 58 -8.54 22.59 2.77
N VAL A 59 -9.21 22.19 3.85
CA VAL A 59 -9.52 23.07 4.99
C VAL A 59 -8.27 23.47 5.76
N VAL A 60 -7.38 22.51 6.03
CA VAL A 60 -6.16 22.76 6.81
C VAL A 60 -5.15 23.57 6.01
N GLU A 61 -5.03 23.35 4.71
CA GLU A 61 -4.19 24.18 3.86
C GLU A 61 -4.69 25.63 3.82
N ALA A 62 -6.01 25.84 3.72
CA ALA A 62 -6.61 27.18 3.80
C ALA A 62 -6.30 27.86 5.14
N TYR A 63 -6.35 27.11 6.25
CA TYR A 63 -5.94 27.60 7.56
C TYR A 63 -4.45 27.98 7.60
N PHE A 64 -3.54 27.13 7.11
CA PHE A 64 -2.11 27.44 7.06
C PHE A 64 -1.78 28.65 6.18
N ARG A 65 -2.56 28.90 5.11
CA ARG A 65 -2.46 30.14 4.34
C ARG A 65 -2.92 31.34 5.15
N HIS A 66 -4.05 31.23 5.85
CA HIS A 66 -4.63 32.29 6.67
C HIS A 66 -3.66 32.76 7.76
N VAL A 67 -3.04 31.81 8.48
CA VAL A 67 -2.04 32.10 9.52
C VAL A 67 -0.63 32.31 8.97
N LYS A 68 -0.48 32.35 7.64
CA LYS A 68 0.75 32.70 6.89
C LYS A 68 1.93 31.72 7.05
N VAL A 69 1.68 30.50 7.51
CA VAL A 69 2.72 29.45 7.71
C VAL A 69 2.82 28.44 6.56
N LYS A 70 1.91 28.46 5.58
CA LYS A 70 1.94 27.51 4.43
C LYS A 70 3.31 27.40 3.77
N HIS A 71 4.08 28.49 3.73
CA HIS A 71 5.40 28.54 3.12
C HIS A 71 6.39 27.47 3.65
N VAL A 72 6.21 26.96 4.87
CA VAL A 72 7.00 25.85 5.44
C VAL A 72 6.77 24.55 4.66
N LEU A 73 5.54 24.30 4.17
CA LEU A 73 5.20 23.11 3.38
C LEU A 73 5.81 23.17 1.97
N ASP A 74 5.88 24.37 1.39
CA ASP A 74 6.40 24.60 0.04
C ASP A 74 7.94 24.65 0.00
N THR A 75 8.59 25.14 1.07
CA THR A 75 10.03 25.44 1.09
C THR A 75 10.87 24.26 1.58
N SER A 76 11.56 23.56 0.68
CA SER A 76 12.57 22.56 1.05
C SER A 76 13.99 23.12 1.19
N ASP A 77 14.30 24.27 0.57
CA ASP A 77 15.64 24.86 0.60
C ASP A 77 15.86 25.67 1.89
N ILE A 78 16.87 25.27 2.67
CA ILE A 78 17.28 25.92 3.90
C ILE A 78 17.64 27.40 3.66
N LYS A 79 18.21 27.72 2.50
CA LYS A 79 18.65 29.09 2.16
C LYS A 79 17.50 30.07 1.95
N LEU A 80 16.29 29.57 1.66
CA LEU A 80 15.10 30.37 1.44
C LEU A 80 14.25 30.55 2.69
N ARG A 81 14.67 29.96 3.82
CA ARG A 81 13.92 30.00 5.08
C ARG A 81 13.99 31.41 5.70
N LYS A 82 12.82 31.90 6.14
CA LYS A 82 12.71 33.13 6.92
C LYS A 82 13.21 32.90 8.34
N ALA A 83 13.48 33.99 9.06
CA ALA A 83 13.86 33.94 10.47
C ALA A 83 12.79 33.25 11.35
N THR A 84 11.51 33.33 10.97
CA THR A 84 10.38 32.71 11.68
C THR A 84 10.19 31.22 11.38
N TRP A 85 10.98 30.63 10.48
CA TRP A 85 10.73 29.27 9.97
C TRP A 85 10.59 28.23 11.08
N SER A 86 11.41 28.33 12.15
CA SER A 86 11.36 27.36 13.26
C SER A 86 10.02 27.42 13.98
N ASP A 87 9.57 28.62 14.35
CA ASP A 87 8.32 28.83 15.05
C ASP A 87 7.12 28.45 14.17
N ASP A 88 7.18 28.80 12.88
CA ASP A 88 6.14 28.45 11.90
C ASP A 88 6.05 26.92 11.68
N ASN A 89 7.20 26.23 11.65
CA ASN A 89 7.27 24.77 11.58
C ASN A 89 6.70 24.10 12.83
N ASP A 90 7.05 24.61 14.01
CA ASP A 90 6.55 24.09 15.28
C ASP A 90 5.04 24.29 15.40
N LEU A 91 4.51 25.42 14.92
CA LEU A 91 3.07 25.66 14.83
C LEU A 91 2.38 24.64 13.92
N ILE A 92 2.96 24.33 12.76
CA ILE A 92 2.41 23.30 11.86
C ILE A 92 2.44 21.93 12.53
N CYS A 93 3.56 21.52 13.12
CA CYS A 93 3.69 20.24 13.80
C CYS A 93 2.63 20.10 14.91
N ALA A 94 2.53 21.11 15.78
CA ALA A 94 1.57 21.14 16.86
C ALA A 94 0.12 21.10 16.34
N THR A 95 -0.18 21.86 15.29
CA THR A 95 -1.51 21.89 14.68
C THR A 95 -1.88 20.52 14.12
N ILE A 96 -1.01 19.90 13.32
CA ILE A 96 -1.25 18.57 12.73
C ILE A 96 -1.51 17.55 13.84
N LEU A 97 -0.68 17.51 14.89
CA LEU A 97 -0.87 16.55 15.99
C LEU A 97 -2.20 16.72 16.74
N GLN A 98 -2.78 17.92 16.76
CA GLN A 98 -4.08 18.17 17.40
C GLN A 98 -5.28 17.74 16.55
N ILE A 99 -5.11 17.67 15.23
CA ILE A 99 -6.22 17.50 14.28
C ILE A 99 -6.13 16.19 13.49
N ILE A 100 -5.39 15.21 13.99
CA ILE A 100 -5.35 13.85 13.43
C ILE A 100 -5.90 12.85 14.43
N ASP A 101 -6.60 11.84 13.93
CA ASP A 101 -6.93 10.65 14.73
C ASP A 101 -5.64 9.95 15.20
N PRO A 102 -5.58 9.40 16.43
CA PRO A 102 -4.40 8.70 16.93
C PRO A 102 -3.88 7.54 16.05
N ALA A 103 -4.73 6.93 15.23
CA ALA A 103 -4.33 5.91 14.25
C ALA A 103 -3.33 6.46 13.21
N ASN A 104 -3.35 7.78 12.96
CA ASN A 104 -2.44 8.45 12.05
C ASN A 104 -1.07 8.75 12.66
N ASN A 105 -0.92 8.67 13.99
CA ASN A 105 0.34 8.96 14.68
C ASN A 105 1.51 8.13 14.18
N ARG A 106 1.27 6.89 13.70
CA ARG A 106 2.32 6.02 13.17
C ARG A 106 3.03 6.59 11.94
N TYR A 107 2.33 7.38 11.11
CA TYR A 107 2.87 7.96 9.89
C TYR A 107 3.69 9.22 10.17
N VAL A 108 3.26 10.03 11.13
CA VAL A 108 3.90 11.32 11.44
C VAL A 108 5.01 11.23 12.48
N ARG A 109 5.07 10.16 13.30
CA ARG A 109 6.07 9.99 14.38
C ARG A 109 7.53 10.16 13.92
N PRO A 110 7.96 9.66 12.73
CA PRO A 110 9.32 9.90 12.23
C PRO A 110 9.64 11.38 11.99
N PHE A 111 8.62 12.21 11.76
CA PHE A 111 8.70 13.62 11.37
C PHE A 111 8.24 14.58 12.46
N ARG A 112 8.29 14.18 13.74
CA ARG A 112 7.73 14.94 14.88
C ARG A 112 8.19 16.40 15.04
N THR A 113 9.27 16.81 14.36
CA THR A 113 9.82 18.18 14.33
C THR A 113 9.88 18.76 12.91
N ASP A 114 9.27 18.10 11.94
CA ASP A 114 9.29 18.47 10.52
C ASP A 114 7.86 18.51 9.99
N GLY A 115 7.24 19.69 10.01
CA GLY A 115 5.85 19.87 9.63
C GLY A 115 5.59 19.52 8.16
N ARG A 116 6.57 19.78 7.29
CA ARG A 116 6.51 19.38 5.88
C ARG A 116 6.57 17.86 5.74
N GLY A 117 7.46 17.21 6.48
CA GLY A 117 7.55 15.74 6.53
C GLY A 117 6.24 15.11 7.03
N MET A 118 5.62 15.66 8.08
CA MET A 118 4.32 15.20 8.57
C MET A 118 3.22 15.34 7.51
N TRP A 119 3.16 16.49 6.83
CA TRP A 119 2.19 16.76 5.77
C TRP A 119 2.29 15.73 4.63
N ILE A 120 3.52 15.52 4.12
CA ILE A 120 3.79 14.55 3.04
C ILE A 120 3.44 13.12 3.49
N ALA A 121 3.86 12.73 4.71
CA ALA A 121 3.60 11.39 5.22
C ALA A 121 2.09 11.09 5.38
N LEU A 122 1.28 12.10 5.73
CA LEU A 122 -0.17 11.96 5.75
C LEU A 122 -0.72 11.84 4.32
N ALA A 123 -0.28 12.67 3.38
CA ALA A 123 -0.68 12.55 1.99
C ALA A 123 -0.43 11.14 1.44
N GLU A 124 0.78 10.59 1.65
CA GLU A 124 1.16 9.23 1.22
C GLU A 124 0.36 8.14 1.94
N ALA A 125 0.02 8.33 3.21
CA ALA A 125 -0.78 7.36 3.96
C ALA A 125 -2.24 7.30 3.47
N HIS A 126 -2.79 8.43 3.01
CA HIS A 126 -4.19 8.59 2.64
C HIS A 126 -4.46 8.47 1.15
N GLN A 127 -3.44 8.70 0.31
CA GLN A 127 -3.53 8.62 -1.14
C GLN A 127 -2.53 7.60 -1.68
N ASP A 128 -3.06 6.52 -2.25
CA ASP A 128 -2.24 5.54 -2.97
C ASP A 128 -1.95 6.05 -4.38
N THR A 129 -0.80 6.69 -4.55
CA THR A 129 -0.32 7.24 -5.85
C THR A 129 0.37 6.19 -6.73
N SER A 130 0.42 4.92 -6.29
CA SER A 130 0.97 3.83 -7.10
C SER A 130 0.13 3.55 -8.34
N THR A 131 0.66 2.75 -9.27
CA THR A 131 -0.14 2.20 -10.38
C THR A 131 -1.36 1.43 -9.85
N GLY A 132 -1.20 0.74 -8.71
CA GLY A 132 -2.25 0.02 -7.98
C GLY A 132 -3.40 0.91 -7.56
N GLY A 133 -3.11 2.05 -6.93
CA GLY A 133 -4.12 2.97 -6.45
C GLY A 133 -4.99 3.53 -7.56
N LYS A 134 -4.38 3.99 -8.67
CA LYS A 134 -5.12 4.43 -9.86
C LYS A 134 -6.01 3.32 -10.43
N VAL A 135 -5.42 2.15 -10.66
CA VAL A 135 -6.14 0.98 -11.19
C VAL A 135 -7.29 0.54 -10.28
N TYR A 136 -7.11 0.62 -8.96
CA TYR A 136 -8.14 0.29 -8.00
C TYR A 136 -9.38 1.19 -8.15
N TRP A 137 -9.21 2.51 -8.22
CA TRP A 137 -10.34 3.44 -8.37
C TRP A 137 -11.01 3.33 -9.75
N ILE A 138 -10.25 3.10 -10.82
CA ILE A 138 -10.81 2.81 -12.15
C ILE A 138 -11.69 1.56 -12.09
N ARG A 139 -11.21 0.48 -11.47
CA ARG A 139 -12.00 -0.75 -11.30
C ARG A 139 -13.26 -0.51 -10.49
N LYS A 140 -13.18 0.29 -9.42
CA LYS A 140 -14.36 0.66 -8.62
C LYS A 140 -15.41 1.38 -9.45
N LEU A 141 -15.00 2.33 -10.29
CA LEU A 141 -15.92 3.03 -11.21
C LEU A 141 -16.54 2.09 -12.25
N LEU A 142 -15.74 1.23 -12.89
CA LEU A 142 -16.22 0.40 -14.00
C LEU A 142 -17.10 -0.79 -13.56
N ILE A 143 -16.85 -1.33 -12.37
CA ILE A 143 -17.48 -2.55 -11.88
C ILE A 143 -18.65 -2.26 -10.93
N ALA A 144 -18.71 -1.07 -10.33
CA ALA A 144 -19.81 -0.72 -9.44
C ALA A 144 -21.17 -0.88 -10.14
N ARG A 145 -22.10 -1.52 -9.42
CA ARG A 145 -23.50 -1.66 -9.82
C ARG A 145 -24.36 -1.07 -8.71
N MET A 146 -25.53 -0.55 -9.09
CA MET A 146 -26.52 -0.14 -8.11
C MET A 146 -27.00 -1.38 -7.36
N GLU A 147 -26.87 -1.36 -6.04
CA GLU A 147 -27.44 -2.37 -5.15
C GLU A 147 -28.70 -1.77 -4.52
N GLY A 148 -29.81 -2.51 -4.57
CA GLY A 148 -31.11 -2.00 -4.12
C GLY A 148 -31.72 -0.97 -5.08
N ASP A 149 -32.55 -0.07 -4.54
CA ASP A 149 -33.38 0.88 -5.27
C ASP A 149 -33.02 2.36 -5.03
N ASN A 150 -32.03 2.64 -4.18
CA ASN A 150 -31.60 4.01 -3.88
C ASN A 150 -30.55 4.52 -4.90
N ILE A 151 -31.04 5.21 -5.93
CA ILE A 151 -30.20 5.81 -6.97
C ILE A 151 -29.29 6.93 -6.44
N ASP A 152 -29.75 7.75 -5.50
CA ASP A 152 -28.97 8.87 -4.95
C ASP A 152 -27.72 8.36 -4.23
N SER A 153 -27.86 7.31 -3.41
CA SER A 153 -26.73 6.67 -2.74
C SER A 153 -25.74 6.05 -3.73
N HIS A 154 -26.22 5.53 -4.87
CA HIS A 154 -25.35 5.00 -5.91
C HIS A 154 -24.59 6.13 -6.61
N ILE A 155 -25.25 7.22 -6.96
CA ILE A 155 -24.64 8.42 -7.55
C ILE A 155 -23.56 8.98 -6.62
N ASP A 156 -23.84 9.13 -5.32
CA ASP A 156 -22.88 9.60 -4.32
C ASP A 156 -21.66 8.68 -4.22
N THR A 157 -21.87 7.37 -4.31
CA THR A 157 -20.78 6.39 -4.29
C THR A 157 -19.91 6.52 -5.54
N MET A 158 -20.51 6.69 -6.71
CA MET A 158 -19.81 6.90 -7.97
C MET A 158 -19.02 8.22 -7.96
N ALA A 159 -19.60 9.29 -7.44
CA ALA A 159 -18.95 10.58 -7.25
C ALA A 159 -17.72 10.46 -6.35
N LYS A 160 -17.83 9.76 -5.21
CA LYS A 160 -16.69 9.48 -4.33
C LYS A 160 -15.57 8.73 -5.04
N TYR A 161 -15.88 7.70 -5.83
CA TYR A 161 -14.85 6.98 -6.59
C TYR A 161 -14.17 7.87 -7.64
N HIS A 162 -14.95 8.72 -8.31
CA HIS A 162 -14.43 9.70 -9.27
C HIS A 162 -13.49 10.71 -8.60
N GLU A 163 -13.90 11.32 -7.48
CA GLU A 163 -13.07 12.26 -6.73
C GLU A 163 -11.74 11.65 -6.29
N ARG A 164 -11.77 10.39 -5.84
CA ARG A 164 -10.56 9.65 -5.45
C ARG A 164 -9.63 9.39 -6.62
N LEU A 165 -10.17 9.02 -7.78
CA LEU A 165 -9.35 8.86 -8.98
C LEU A 165 -8.78 10.21 -9.42
N ASN A 166 -9.61 11.26 -9.44
CA ASN A 166 -9.23 12.59 -9.88
C ASN A 166 -8.10 13.17 -9.02
N ALA A 167 -8.10 12.92 -7.71
CA ALA A 167 -7.02 13.33 -6.81
C ALA A 167 -5.65 12.71 -7.17
N LEU A 168 -5.62 11.57 -7.85
CA LEU A 168 -4.38 10.89 -8.27
C LEU A 168 -3.92 11.29 -9.68
N VAL A 169 -4.73 12.06 -10.42
CA VAL A 169 -4.43 12.47 -11.80
C VAL A 169 -3.92 13.89 -11.79
N THR A 170 -2.65 14.08 -12.14
CA THR A 170 -2.02 15.41 -12.24
C THR A 170 -1.50 15.65 -13.65
N PRO A 171 -1.16 16.89 -14.04
CA PRO A 171 -0.53 17.17 -15.34
C PRO A 171 0.76 16.36 -15.56
N GLU A 172 1.55 16.14 -14.51
CA GLU A 172 2.78 15.35 -14.54
C GLU A 172 2.51 13.84 -14.56
N LYS A 173 1.35 13.44 -14.04
CA LYS A 173 0.92 12.04 -13.88
C LYS A 173 -0.49 11.86 -14.43
N PRO A 174 -0.70 12.01 -15.76
CA PRO A 174 -2.03 11.92 -16.33
C PRO A 174 -2.56 10.49 -16.29
N LEU A 175 -3.87 10.35 -16.43
CA LEU A 175 -4.49 9.07 -16.71
C LEU A 175 -4.16 8.63 -18.14
N THR A 176 -3.71 7.39 -18.31
CA THR A 176 -3.29 6.84 -19.61
C THR A 176 -4.19 5.69 -20.09
N PRO A 177 -4.23 5.38 -21.40
CA PRO A 177 -4.89 4.18 -21.90
C PRO A 177 -4.36 2.88 -21.25
N ASP A 178 -3.08 2.87 -20.87
CA ASP A 178 -2.44 1.77 -20.16
C ASP A 178 -3.04 1.52 -18.77
N ASP A 179 -3.39 2.59 -18.04
CA ASP A 179 -4.06 2.47 -16.73
C ASP A 179 -5.44 1.80 -16.90
N VAL A 180 -6.19 2.18 -17.95
CA VAL A 180 -7.52 1.62 -18.26
C VAL A 180 -7.39 0.16 -18.70
N HIS A 181 -6.45 -0.16 -19.59
CA HIS A 181 -6.19 -1.53 -20.04
C HIS A 181 -5.80 -2.42 -18.85
N THR A 182 -4.90 -1.95 -18.00
CA THR A 182 -4.49 -2.68 -16.79
C THR A 182 -5.68 -2.92 -15.86
N ALA A 183 -6.53 -1.92 -15.63
CA ALA A 183 -7.73 -2.06 -14.82
C ALA A 183 -8.72 -3.08 -15.40
N ALA A 184 -8.97 -3.05 -16.71
CA ALA A 184 -9.83 -4.00 -17.38
C ALA A 184 -9.27 -5.43 -17.33
N LEU A 185 -7.96 -5.60 -17.60
CA LEU A 185 -7.27 -6.88 -17.56
C LEU A 185 -7.28 -7.49 -16.15
N LEU A 186 -6.91 -6.73 -15.13
CA LEU A 186 -6.94 -7.22 -13.75
C LEU A 186 -8.37 -7.40 -13.23
N GLY A 187 -9.34 -6.70 -13.83
CA GLY A 187 -10.77 -6.84 -13.60
C GLY A 187 -11.37 -8.13 -14.15
N SER A 188 -10.82 -8.64 -15.26
CA SER A 188 -11.35 -9.81 -15.99
C SER A 188 -10.77 -11.15 -15.53
N ILE A 189 -9.72 -11.14 -14.70
CA ILE A 189 -9.09 -12.36 -14.19
C ILE A 189 -9.57 -12.74 -12.78
N PRO A 190 -9.51 -14.04 -12.41
CA PRO A 190 -9.85 -14.49 -11.06
C PRO A 190 -8.96 -13.86 -9.98
N LYS A 191 -9.54 -13.62 -8.79
CA LYS A 191 -8.86 -12.89 -7.69
C LYS A 191 -7.58 -13.57 -7.20
N ASP A 192 -7.49 -14.89 -7.30
CA ASP A 192 -6.32 -15.68 -6.89
C ASP A 192 -5.10 -15.49 -7.79
N TRP A 193 -5.24 -14.81 -8.94
CA TRP A 193 -4.11 -14.43 -9.81
C TRP A 193 -3.43 -13.14 -9.36
N VAL A 194 -4.09 -12.30 -8.57
CA VAL A 194 -3.62 -10.93 -8.26
C VAL A 194 -2.31 -10.94 -7.45
N ALA A 195 -2.04 -12.01 -6.69
CA ALA A 195 -0.85 -12.11 -5.85
C ALA A 195 0.47 -11.98 -6.66
N CYS A 196 0.51 -12.47 -7.90
CA CYS A 196 1.74 -12.43 -8.70
C CYS A 196 2.11 -11.02 -9.19
N VAL A 197 1.13 -10.09 -9.22
CA VAL A 197 1.33 -8.70 -9.66
C VAL A 197 1.29 -7.69 -8.52
N SER A 198 0.96 -8.10 -7.29
CA SER A 198 0.77 -7.19 -6.16
C SER A 198 1.97 -6.27 -5.91
N ASN A 199 3.20 -6.81 -5.97
CA ASN A 199 4.41 -5.99 -5.77
C ASN A 199 4.63 -4.98 -6.90
N LEU A 200 4.24 -5.33 -8.13
CA LEU A 200 4.29 -4.40 -9.26
C LEU A 200 3.25 -3.30 -9.08
N MET A 201 2.04 -3.63 -8.63
CA MET A 201 0.99 -2.64 -8.42
C MET A 201 1.36 -1.61 -7.35
N ASN A 202 2.19 -1.97 -6.37
CA ASN A 202 2.67 -1.02 -5.34
C ASN A 202 3.76 -0.06 -5.84
N GLN A 203 4.22 -0.21 -7.08
CA GLN A 203 5.19 0.68 -7.70
C GLN A 203 4.48 1.73 -8.56
N GLU A 204 5.12 2.88 -8.71
CA GLU A 204 4.64 3.93 -9.59
C GLU A 204 5.14 3.73 -11.03
N GLY A 205 4.30 4.04 -12.01
CA GLY A 205 4.71 4.09 -13.42
C GLY A 205 4.93 2.73 -14.08
N ILE A 206 4.35 1.66 -13.52
CA ILE A 206 4.45 0.33 -14.11
C ILE A 206 3.67 0.26 -15.42
N LYS A 207 4.37 -0.14 -16.48
CA LYS A 207 3.79 -0.34 -17.80
C LYS A 207 2.94 -1.60 -17.84
N THR A 208 1.87 -1.56 -18.62
CA THR A 208 0.95 -2.70 -18.82
C THR A 208 1.70 -3.95 -19.30
N ALA A 209 2.71 -3.79 -20.16
CA ALA A 209 3.52 -4.90 -20.68
C ALA A 209 4.23 -5.70 -19.58
N THR A 210 4.69 -5.04 -18.51
CA THR A 210 5.34 -5.70 -17.37
C THR A 210 4.34 -6.55 -16.59
N ILE A 211 3.14 -6.04 -16.39
CA ILE A 211 2.04 -6.74 -15.72
C ILE A 211 1.61 -7.96 -16.55
N VAL A 212 1.43 -7.79 -17.87
CA VAL A 212 1.11 -8.89 -18.79
C VAL A 212 2.17 -9.98 -18.75
N SER A 213 3.45 -9.61 -18.72
CA SER A 213 4.55 -10.58 -18.64
C SER A 213 4.53 -11.37 -17.33
N ALA A 214 4.28 -10.71 -16.21
CA ALA A 214 4.12 -11.37 -14.92
C ALA A 214 2.93 -12.35 -14.90
N LEU A 215 1.79 -11.96 -15.49
CA LEU A 215 0.61 -12.83 -15.62
C LEU A 215 0.87 -14.05 -16.51
N LYS A 216 1.59 -13.87 -17.63
CA LYS A 216 2.00 -15.00 -18.49
C LYS A 216 2.93 -15.97 -17.77
N ASN A 217 3.90 -15.45 -17.01
CA ASN A 217 4.80 -16.28 -16.20
C ASN A 217 4.02 -17.05 -15.12
N GLU A 218 3.04 -16.41 -14.49
CA GLU A 218 2.15 -17.05 -13.51
C GLU A 218 1.31 -18.17 -14.16
N SER A 219 0.83 -17.97 -15.38
CA SER A 219 0.14 -19.03 -16.14
C SER A 219 1.03 -20.25 -16.35
N ILE A 220 2.28 -20.05 -16.78
CA ILE A 220 3.25 -21.14 -16.98
C ILE A 220 3.53 -21.87 -15.66
N ARG A 221 3.71 -21.12 -14.57
CA ARG A 221 3.92 -21.68 -13.22
C ARG A 221 2.75 -22.55 -12.75
N ARG A 222 1.52 -22.13 -13.03
CA ARG A 222 0.32 -22.90 -12.69
C ARG A 222 0.19 -24.17 -13.51
N GLN A 223 0.49 -24.09 -14.81
CA GLN A 223 0.49 -25.26 -15.70
C GLN A 223 1.51 -26.30 -15.24
N SER A 224 2.75 -25.87 -14.94
CA SER A 224 3.79 -26.79 -14.47
C SER A 224 3.48 -27.40 -13.10
N GLN A 225 2.75 -26.71 -12.21
CA GLN A 225 2.28 -27.30 -10.96
C GLN A 225 1.11 -28.28 -11.13
N GLY A 226 0.24 -28.06 -12.12
CA GLY A 226 -0.80 -29.01 -12.51
C GLY A 226 -0.22 -30.33 -13.03
N ASP A 227 0.87 -30.25 -13.80
CA ASP A 227 1.57 -31.42 -14.32
C ASP A 227 2.32 -32.22 -13.24
N ILE A 228 2.73 -31.56 -12.14
CA ILE A 228 3.38 -32.23 -11.00
C ILE A 228 2.38 -33.07 -10.19
N ILE A 229 1.08 -32.76 -10.21
CA ILE A 229 0.06 -33.56 -9.49
C ILE A 229 -0.19 -34.92 -10.16
N SER A 230 0.16 -35.09 -11.44
CA SER A 230 0.15 -36.41 -12.10
C SER A 230 1.39 -37.25 -11.74
N VAL A 231 2.40 -36.69 -11.06
CA VAL A 231 3.64 -37.38 -10.67
C VAL A 231 4.07 -37.01 -9.25
N SER A 232 3.20 -37.18 -8.24
CA SER A 232 3.58 -37.55 -6.86
C SER A 232 2.42 -37.39 -5.89
N SER A 233 1.72 -38.49 -5.63
CA SER A 233 1.06 -38.70 -4.35
C SER A 233 2.10 -39.12 -3.31
N THR A 234 2.99 -38.21 -2.90
CA THR A 234 3.83 -38.41 -1.70
C THR A 234 3.14 -37.75 -0.51
N ALA A 235 2.28 -38.52 0.14
CA ALA A 235 1.80 -38.20 1.47
C ALA A 235 3.00 -37.94 2.40
N THR A 236 3.00 -36.80 3.07
CA THR A 236 3.93 -36.47 4.16
C THR A 236 3.75 -37.48 5.29
N LYS A 237 4.72 -38.38 5.46
CA LYS A 237 4.80 -39.26 6.63
C LYS A 237 5.28 -38.46 7.87
N PRO A 238 4.71 -38.72 9.07
CA PRO A 238 5.28 -38.23 10.33
C PRO A 238 6.64 -38.87 10.62
N PRO A 239 7.44 -38.32 11.56
CA PRO A 239 8.83 -38.72 11.77
C PRO A 239 8.98 -40.17 12.24
N ALA A 240 10.01 -40.82 11.72
CA ALA A 240 10.30 -42.23 11.88
C ALA A 240 10.62 -42.62 13.33
N LYS A 241 9.91 -43.62 13.86
CA LYS A 241 10.42 -44.53 14.88
C LYS A 241 10.84 -45.84 14.22
N SER A 242 12.12 -46.17 14.42
CA SER A 242 12.69 -47.52 14.60
C SER A 242 12.13 -48.69 13.77
N GLY A 243 12.94 -49.09 12.79
CA GLY A 243 13.19 -50.44 12.25
C GLY A 243 12.16 -51.57 12.42
N ASN A 244 11.75 -52.16 11.29
CA ASN A 244 11.24 -53.53 11.23
C ASN A 244 11.88 -54.26 10.03
N PRO A 245 12.40 -55.51 10.16
CA PRO A 245 13.35 -56.10 9.19
C PRO A 245 12.78 -56.72 7.92
N ASN A 246 11.49 -56.59 7.61
CA ASN A 246 10.84 -57.45 6.60
C ASN A 246 10.48 -56.76 5.27
N ASN A 247 11.32 -55.87 4.74
CA ASN A 247 11.11 -55.33 3.39
C ASN A 247 12.11 -55.92 2.39
N PRO A 248 11.68 -56.45 1.23
CA PRO A 248 12.59 -56.93 0.21
C PRO A 248 13.47 -55.76 -0.28
N PRO A 249 14.75 -56.00 -0.64
CA PRO A 249 15.65 -54.93 -1.06
C PRO A 249 15.03 -54.22 -2.27
N LYS A 250 14.83 -52.90 -2.13
CA LYS A 250 14.35 -52.04 -3.24
C LYS A 250 15.27 -52.24 -4.44
N LYS A 251 14.72 -52.74 -5.56
CA LYS A 251 15.45 -52.84 -6.83
C LYS A 251 15.93 -51.43 -7.22
N LYS A 252 17.24 -51.27 -7.39
CA LYS A 252 17.84 -50.00 -7.78
C LYS A 252 17.80 -49.93 -9.31
N PHE A 253 16.85 -49.19 -9.87
CA PHE A 253 16.75 -48.99 -11.31
C PHE A 253 17.30 -47.62 -11.71
N CYS A 254 18.21 -47.60 -12.68
CA CYS A 254 18.75 -46.38 -13.25
C CYS A 254 18.05 -46.10 -14.58
N THR A 255 17.23 -45.06 -14.61
CA THR A 255 16.50 -44.61 -15.81
C THR A 255 17.41 -44.14 -16.94
N MET A 256 18.64 -43.70 -16.63
CA MET A 256 19.61 -43.23 -17.64
C MET A 256 20.31 -44.36 -18.38
N CYS A 257 20.60 -45.46 -17.70
CA CYS A 257 21.24 -46.63 -18.30
C CYS A 257 20.25 -47.75 -18.63
N ASN A 258 19.01 -47.63 -18.17
CA ASN A 258 17.98 -48.67 -18.22
C ASN A 258 18.47 -50.00 -17.58
N LEU A 259 19.17 -49.92 -16.44
CA LEU A 259 19.76 -51.07 -15.72
C LEU A 259 19.27 -51.15 -14.28
N ASP A 260 19.01 -52.37 -13.80
CA ASP A 260 18.51 -52.69 -12.44
C ASP A 260 19.63 -52.84 -11.38
N THR A 261 20.85 -52.39 -11.68
CA THR A 261 22.03 -52.62 -10.82
C THR A 261 22.34 -51.45 -9.87
N HIS A 262 21.87 -50.24 -10.19
CA HIS A 262 22.17 -49.01 -9.45
C HIS A 262 21.08 -47.96 -9.66
N ASP A 263 21.02 -46.93 -8.82
CA ASP A 263 20.08 -45.81 -8.96
C ASP A 263 20.72 -44.64 -9.73
N LEU A 264 19.90 -43.65 -10.08
CA LEU A 264 20.33 -42.46 -10.83
C LEU A 264 21.47 -41.69 -10.15
N ASN A 265 21.47 -41.62 -8.82
CA ASN A 265 22.48 -40.89 -8.03
C ASN A 265 23.84 -41.61 -8.01
N SER A 266 23.81 -42.92 -8.18
CA SER A 266 25.00 -43.78 -8.22
C SER A 266 25.48 -44.03 -9.66
N CYS A 267 24.83 -43.43 -10.67
CA CYS A 267 25.14 -43.65 -12.08
C CYS A 267 26.33 -42.82 -12.56
N HIS A 268 27.36 -43.49 -13.08
CA HIS A 268 28.55 -42.85 -13.64
C HIS A 268 28.22 -41.93 -14.83
N ASN A 269 27.31 -42.34 -15.72
CA ASN A 269 26.92 -41.54 -16.89
C ASN A 269 26.20 -40.25 -16.48
N THR A 270 25.31 -40.33 -15.48
CA THR A 270 24.65 -39.15 -14.90
C THR A 270 25.66 -38.20 -14.28
N ARG A 271 26.64 -38.72 -13.53
CA ARG A 271 27.71 -37.90 -12.94
C ARG A 271 28.54 -37.18 -14.00
N ARG A 272 28.90 -37.89 -15.09
CA ARG A 272 29.67 -37.32 -16.20
C ARG A 272 28.92 -36.20 -16.92
N LEU A 273 27.63 -36.39 -17.20
CA LEU A 273 26.78 -35.35 -17.82
C LEU A 273 26.65 -34.10 -16.95
N ILE A 274 26.55 -34.26 -15.63
CA ILE A 274 26.51 -33.14 -14.67
C ILE A 274 27.85 -32.39 -14.64
N GLU A 275 28.97 -33.11 -14.72
CA GLU A 275 30.31 -32.50 -14.79
C GLU A 275 30.53 -31.76 -16.12
N GLU A 276 30.09 -32.33 -17.25
CA GLU A 276 30.17 -31.70 -18.57
C GLU A 276 29.33 -30.41 -18.68
N HIS A 277 28.22 -30.31 -17.92
CA HIS A 277 27.31 -29.16 -17.93
C HIS A 277 27.53 -28.19 -16.76
N LYS A 278 28.59 -28.34 -15.98
CA LYS A 278 28.89 -27.42 -14.89
C LYS A 278 29.49 -26.13 -15.48
N PRO A 279 28.82 -24.96 -15.42
CA PRO A 279 29.35 -23.74 -15.99
C PRO A 279 30.62 -23.30 -15.25
N THR A 280 31.72 -23.17 -15.98
CA THR A 280 33.01 -22.68 -15.49
C THR A 280 32.88 -21.22 -15.08
N VAL A 281 32.75 -20.94 -13.77
CA VAL A 281 32.82 -19.58 -13.24
C VAL A 281 34.28 -19.11 -13.31
N ARG A 282 34.61 -18.33 -14.35
CA ARG A 282 35.86 -17.56 -14.40
C ARG A 282 35.73 -16.34 -13.47
N THR A 283 36.43 -16.39 -12.35
CA THR A 283 36.70 -15.23 -11.48
C THR A 283 37.52 -14.17 -12.23
N LEU A 284 36.88 -13.06 -12.61
CA LEU A 284 37.57 -11.83 -13.02
C LEU A 284 38.08 -11.12 -11.77
N ARG A 285 39.39 -11.16 -11.57
CA ARG A 285 40.12 -10.34 -10.61
C ARG A 285 40.37 -8.98 -11.26
N VAL A 286 39.75 -7.93 -10.72
CA VAL A 286 40.00 -6.54 -11.14
C VAL A 286 41.31 -6.10 -10.49
N GLU A 287 42.37 -5.97 -11.29
CA GLU A 287 43.59 -5.26 -10.90
C GLU A 287 43.52 -3.80 -11.39
N GLY A 288 43.90 -2.89 -10.49
CA GLY A 288 43.71 -1.46 -10.59
C GLY A 288 44.45 -0.79 -11.75
N SER A 289 43.75 0.10 -12.42
CA SER A 289 44.30 1.02 -13.41
C SER A 289 44.86 2.26 -12.70
N THR A 290 46.18 2.41 -12.71
CA THR A 290 46.85 3.71 -12.58
C THR A 290 47.43 4.09 -13.93
N ARG A 291 46.86 5.11 -14.59
CA ARG A 291 47.56 5.87 -15.62
C ARG A 291 47.33 7.36 -15.46
N SER A 292 48.45 8.01 -15.13
CA SER A 292 48.74 9.43 -15.15
C SER A 292 48.61 9.99 -16.57
N PHE A 293 48.02 11.18 -16.70
CA PHE A 293 48.17 12.03 -17.89
C PHE A 293 49.10 13.19 -17.53
N ARG A 294 50.18 13.30 -18.30
CA ARG A 294 50.86 14.57 -18.61
C ARG A 294 50.09 15.26 -19.73
#